data_AF-A0A662GA96-F1
#
_entry.id   AF-A0A662GA96-F1
#
_cell.length_a   1.000
_cell.length_b   1.000
_cell.length_c   1.000
_cell.angle_alpha   90.00
_cell.angle_beta   90.00
_cell.angle_gamma   90.00
#
_symmetry.space_group_name_H-M   'P 1'
#
loop_
_entity.id
_entity.type
_entity.pdbx_description
1 polymer ?
#
loop_
_entity_poly.entity_id
_entity_poly.type
_entity_poly.pdbx_seq_one_letter_code
_entity_poly.pdbx_strand_id
1 'polypeptide(L)'
;MAILITNSRRSNPRIRSFTKDLVRCLPQAFLLKRGKLSLNEIKKIASENNFHKMIIIYRGLHGNPGKMLFYNILNDRLKITLILKICGIKLLREFNKKDYVMSEANTGIIYVSGNSKSLEIAYLLSDALDMKTIYRIPIEEIMCSVDTIIYIYENNNIVEIKFLDGYVFKENGPLIKVKSFKYFEKREKNES
;
A
#
# COMPACT_ATOMS: atom_id res chain seq x y z
N MET A 1 -12.92 -2.54 6.32
CA MET A 1 -11.98 -3.67 6.43
C MET A 1 -10.66 -3.15 6.96
N ALA A 2 -10.06 -3.78 7.98
CA ALA A 2 -8.79 -3.32 8.56
C ALA A 2 -7.55 -4.00 7.91
N ILE A 3 -6.47 -3.23 7.76
CA ILE A 3 -5.22 -3.66 7.14
C ILE A 3 -4.09 -3.64 8.17
N LEU A 4 -3.44 -4.78 8.40
CA LEU A 4 -2.27 -4.85 9.27
C LEU A 4 -0.99 -4.56 8.48
N ILE A 5 -0.24 -3.55 8.86
CA ILE A 5 1.05 -3.20 8.23
C ILE A 5 2.19 -3.52 9.19
N THR A 6 3.19 -4.23 8.70
CA THR A 6 4.42 -4.49 9.45
C THR A 6 5.65 -4.50 8.55
N ASN A 7 6.84 -4.57 9.12
CA ASN A 7 8.09 -4.65 8.37
C ASN A 7 8.82 -5.97 8.63
N SER A 8 9.89 -6.21 7.86
CA SER A 8 10.83 -7.30 8.11
C SER A 8 11.58 -7.09 9.43
N ARG A 9 12.04 -8.18 10.06
CA ARG A 9 12.89 -8.12 11.27
C ARG A 9 14.10 -7.21 11.04
N ARG A 10 14.57 -6.55 12.11
CA ARG A 10 15.72 -5.63 12.09
C ARG A 10 15.55 -4.52 11.02
N SER A 11 14.37 -3.92 10.96
CA SER A 11 14.09 -2.78 10.09
C SER A 11 14.89 -1.54 10.53
N ASN A 12 15.37 -0.79 9.54
CA ASN A 12 16.13 0.44 9.75
C ASN A 12 15.20 1.66 9.81
N PRO A 13 15.71 2.86 10.15
CA PRO A 13 14.88 4.06 10.30
C PRO A 13 14.05 4.44 9.06
N ARG A 14 14.61 4.26 7.85
CA ARG A 14 13.92 4.58 6.59
C ARG A 14 12.70 3.68 6.36
N ILE A 15 12.84 2.36 6.56
CA ILE A 15 11.71 1.42 6.50
C ILE A 15 10.64 1.76 7.53
N ARG A 16 11.03 2.08 8.77
CA ARG A 16 10.08 2.45 9.83
C ARG A 16 9.31 3.72 9.49
N SER A 17 9.99 4.70 8.89
CA SER A 17 9.36 5.96 8.47
C SER A 17 8.41 5.72 7.31
N PHE A 18 8.82 4.94 6.32
CA PHE A 18 7.96 4.52 5.21
C PHE A 18 6.69 3.80 5.71
N THR A 19 6.81 2.89 6.67
CA THR A 19 5.63 2.21 7.24
C THR A 19 4.72 3.16 8.01
N LYS A 20 5.27 4.19 8.67
CA LYS A 20 4.46 5.21 9.36
C LYS A 20 3.72 6.09 8.36
N ASP A 21 4.39 6.51 7.29
CA ASP A 21 3.75 7.29 6.23
C ASP A 21 2.61 6.49 5.60
N LEU A 22 2.84 5.21 5.27
CA LEU A 22 1.81 4.31 4.74
C LEU A 22 0.60 4.14 5.66
N VAL A 23 0.83 3.87 6.94
CA VAL A 23 -0.26 3.63 7.90
C VAL A 23 -1.14 4.87 8.06
N ARG A 24 -0.55 6.07 8.01
CA ARG A 24 -1.28 7.32 8.13
C ARG A 24 -2.15 7.61 6.89
N CYS A 25 -1.63 7.31 5.69
CA CYS A 25 -2.30 7.64 4.43
C CYS A 25 -3.14 6.50 3.84
N LEU A 26 -3.35 5.40 4.57
CA LEU A 26 -4.19 4.29 4.15
C LEU A 26 -5.41 4.16 5.07
N PRO A 27 -6.63 4.05 4.51
CA PRO A 27 -7.83 3.79 5.29
C PRO A 27 -7.70 2.52 6.14
N GLN A 28 -8.10 2.61 7.41
CA GLN A 28 -8.17 1.47 8.33
C GLN A 28 -6.85 0.67 8.42
N ALA A 29 -5.70 1.33 8.28
CA ALA A 29 -4.39 0.71 8.38
C ALA A 29 -3.81 0.81 9.80
N PHE A 30 -3.17 -0.26 10.26
CA PHE A 30 -2.64 -0.35 11.62
C PHE A 30 -1.20 -0.85 11.61
N LEU A 31 -0.33 -0.19 12.39
CA LEU A 31 1.08 -0.56 12.47
C LEU A 31 1.35 -1.61 13.56
N LEU A 32 1.79 -2.80 13.16
CA LEU A 32 2.39 -3.77 14.09
C LEU A 32 3.91 -3.65 14.10
N LYS A 33 4.48 -3.33 15.27
CA LYS A 33 5.93 -3.36 15.47
C LYS A 33 6.44 -4.80 15.36
N ARG A 34 7.29 -5.06 14.36
CA ARG A 34 7.79 -6.42 14.06
C ARG A 34 8.54 -7.09 15.22
N GLY A 35 9.47 -6.37 15.85
CA GLY A 35 10.30 -6.92 16.93
C GLY A 35 10.96 -8.26 16.59
N LYS A 36 10.82 -9.23 17.50
CA LYS A 36 11.27 -10.63 17.32
C LYS A 36 10.17 -11.55 16.74
N LEU A 37 8.96 -11.03 16.55
CA LEU A 37 7.79 -11.82 16.13
C LEU A 37 8.09 -12.58 14.82
N SER A 38 7.82 -13.88 14.88
CA SER A 38 7.71 -14.78 13.75
C SER A 38 6.50 -14.42 12.89
N LEU A 39 6.47 -14.97 11.68
CA LEU A 39 5.33 -14.76 10.81
C LEU A 39 4.06 -15.41 11.38
N ASN A 40 4.19 -16.53 12.10
CA ASN A 40 3.07 -17.21 12.75
C ASN A 40 2.48 -16.40 13.92
N GLU A 41 3.33 -15.76 14.72
CA GLU A 41 2.86 -14.86 15.80
C GLU A 41 2.14 -13.64 15.24
N ILE A 42 2.68 -13.03 14.17
CA ILE A 42 2.01 -11.90 13.50
C ILE A 42 0.66 -12.31 12.93
N LYS A 43 0.61 -13.48 12.30
CA LYS A 43 -0.64 -14.06 11.79
C LYS A 43 -1.66 -14.24 12.90
N LYS A 44 -1.25 -14.81 14.04
CA LYS A 44 -2.13 -15.01 15.20
C LYS A 44 -2.69 -13.68 15.70
N ILE A 45 -1.83 -12.67 15.90
CA ILE A 45 -2.25 -11.32 16.28
C ILE A 45 -3.25 -10.75 15.25
N ALA A 46 -2.97 -10.95 13.96
CA ALA A 46 -3.84 -10.46 12.90
C ALA A 46 -5.23 -11.11 12.95
N SER A 47 -5.30 -12.44 13.07
CA SER A 47 -6.55 -13.19 13.19
C SER A 47 -7.34 -12.81 14.45
N GLU A 48 -6.68 -12.73 15.61
CA GLU A 48 -7.30 -12.37 16.90
C GLU A 48 -7.89 -10.95 16.89
N ASN A 49 -7.38 -10.06 16.04
CA ASN A 49 -7.85 -8.69 15.90
C ASN A 49 -8.66 -8.47 14.61
N ASN A 50 -9.16 -9.55 13.98
CA ASN A 50 -10.02 -9.50 12.79
C ASN A 50 -9.42 -8.73 11.60
N PHE A 51 -8.09 -8.79 11.43
CA PHE A 51 -7.45 -8.30 10.22
C PHE A 51 -7.58 -9.32 9.10
N HIS A 52 -8.08 -8.88 7.95
CA HIS A 52 -8.25 -9.75 6.76
C HIS A 52 -7.16 -9.52 5.71
N LYS A 53 -6.46 -8.39 5.80
CA LYS A 53 -5.39 -7.99 4.90
C LYS A 53 -4.14 -7.67 5.71
N MET A 54 -2.98 -8.08 5.19
CA MET A 54 -1.70 -7.72 5.79
C MET A 54 -0.67 -7.32 4.73
N ILE A 55 0.12 -6.29 5.04
CA ILE A 55 1.22 -5.81 4.22
C ILE A 55 2.52 -5.96 5.00
N ILE A 56 3.50 -6.66 4.41
CA ILE A 56 4.86 -6.76 4.96
C ILE A 56 5.84 -6.04 4.05
N ILE A 57 6.50 -5.02 4.61
CA ILE A 57 7.56 -4.27 3.93
C ILE A 57 8.90 -4.95 4.21
N TYR A 58 9.59 -5.35 3.15
CA TYR A 58 10.94 -5.91 3.25
C TYR A 58 12.01 -4.89 2.85
N ARG A 59 13.13 -4.95 3.56
CA ARG A 59 14.33 -4.19 3.24
C ARG A 59 14.95 -4.66 1.92
N GLY A 60 15.40 -3.71 1.11
CA GLY A 60 16.21 -3.87 -0.08
C GLY A 60 17.63 -3.33 0.12
N LEU A 61 18.24 -2.87 -0.97
CA LEU A 61 19.62 -2.35 -0.96
C LEU A 61 19.72 -1.03 -0.18
N HIS A 62 20.87 -0.84 0.47
CA HIS A 62 21.22 0.38 1.23
C HIS A 62 20.15 0.80 2.25
N GLY A 63 19.37 -0.15 2.76
CA GLY A 63 18.35 0.14 3.74
C GLY A 63 17.07 0.78 3.19
N ASN A 64 16.90 0.87 1.88
CA ASN A 64 15.63 1.27 1.28
C ASN A 64 14.59 0.13 1.34
N PRO A 65 13.27 0.42 1.31
CA PRO A 65 12.26 -0.56 0.95
C PRO A 65 12.58 -1.22 -0.39
N GLY A 66 12.60 -2.55 -0.43
CA GLY A 66 12.89 -3.32 -1.65
C GLY A 66 11.67 -4.04 -2.22
N LYS A 67 10.71 -4.41 -1.36
CA LYS A 67 9.44 -5.00 -1.81
C LYS A 67 8.35 -4.88 -0.74
N MET A 68 7.11 -4.85 -1.21
CA MET A 68 5.90 -4.99 -0.40
C MET A 68 5.23 -6.31 -0.74
N LEU A 69 4.92 -7.11 0.27
CA LEU A 69 4.16 -8.35 0.13
C LEU A 69 2.78 -8.12 0.74
N PHE A 70 1.75 -8.37 -0.04
CA PHE A 70 0.35 -8.29 0.36
C PHE A 70 -0.17 -9.70 0.60
N TYR A 71 -0.92 -9.85 1.69
CA TYR A 71 -1.46 -11.12 2.14
C TYR A 71 -2.95 -10.98 2.39
N ASN A 72 -3.70 -11.99 1.98
CA ASN A 72 -5.01 -12.28 2.56
C ASN A 72 -4.83 -13.19 3.78
N ILE A 73 -5.64 -12.94 4.80
CA ILE A 73 -5.72 -13.75 6.02
C ILE A 73 -7.05 -14.47 5.98
N LEU A 74 -7.01 -15.79 5.80
CA LEU A 74 -8.20 -16.65 5.67
C LEU A 74 -7.99 -17.89 6.53
N ASN A 75 -8.89 -18.15 7.49
CA ASN A 75 -8.88 -19.35 8.34
C ASN A 75 -7.49 -19.66 8.92
N ASP A 76 -6.84 -18.66 9.53
CA ASP A 76 -5.47 -18.76 10.05
C ASP A 76 -4.40 -19.16 9.03
N ARG A 77 -4.61 -18.83 7.75
CA ARG A 77 -3.62 -19.00 6.68
C ARG A 77 -3.29 -17.66 6.06
N LEU A 78 -1.99 -17.45 5.86
CA LEU A 78 -1.48 -16.32 5.09
C LEU A 78 -1.31 -16.73 3.64
N LYS A 79 -2.06 -16.08 2.75
CA LYS A 79 -1.91 -16.26 1.31
C LYS A 79 -1.34 -14.98 0.71
N ILE A 80 -0.14 -15.06 0.14
CA ILE A 80 0.42 -13.95 -0.65
C ILE A 80 -0.48 -13.75 -1.87
N THR A 81 -0.94 -12.53 -2.09
CA THR A 81 -1.75 -12.14 -3.26
C THR A 81 -0.95 -11.31 -4.25
N LEU A 82 -0.11 -10.40 -3.74
CA LEU A 82 0.65 -9.45 -4.54
C LEU A 82 2.03 -9.23 -3.94
N ILE A 83 3.03 -9.12 -4.81
CA ILE A 83 4.38 -8.66 -4.49
C ILE A 83 4.71 -7.50 -5.40
N LEU A 84 4.95 -6.32 -4.81
CA LEU A 84 5.49 -5.17 -5.53
C LEU A 84 6.99 -5.08 -5.28
N LYS A 85 7.80 -5.07 -6.34
CA LYS A 85 9.25 -4.79 -6.25
C LYS A 85 9.48 -3.28 -6.37
N ILE A 86 10.04 -2.71 -5.31
CA ILE A 86 10.28 -1.27 -5.19
C ILE A 86 11.69 -0.96 -5.70
N CYS A 87 11.80 0.01 -6.59
CA CYS A 87 13.09 0.57 -7.03
C CYS A 87 13.40 1.94 -6.43
N GLY A 88 12.43 2.60 -5.82
CA GLY A 88 12.63 3.89 -5.17
C GLY A 88 11.45 4.29 -4.31
N ILE A 89 11.72 5.10 -3.28
CA ILE A 89 10.70 5.78 -2.50
C ILE A 89 11.13 7.21 -2.20
N LYS A 90 10.14 8.09 -2.03
CA LYS A 90 10.31 9.41 -1.42
C LYS A 90 9.36 9.49 -0.23
N LEU A 91 9.89 9.65 0.97
CA LEU A 91 9.10 9.80 2.20
C LEU A 91 8.37 11.14 2.19
N LEU A 92 7.27 11.26 2.94
CA LEU A 92 6.46 12.49 2.93
C LEU A 92 7.30 13.72 3.32
N ARG A 93 8.10 13.60 4.38
CA ARG A 93 8.98 14.69 4.86
C ARG A 93 10.09 15.10 3.90
N GLU A 94 10.29 14.34 2.81
CA GLU A 94 11.29 14.64 1.78
C GLU A 94 10.69 15.49 0.64
N PHE A 95 9.38 15.72 0.64
CA PHE A 95 8.75 16.73 -0.21
C PHE A 95 8.97 18.14 0.36
N ASN A 96 8.86 19.16 -0.48
CA ASN A 96 8.93 20.53 0.01
C ASN A 96 7.72 20.79 0.92
N LYS A 97 7.91 21.56 2.00
CA LYS A 97 6.85 21.85 2.98
C LYS A 97 5.55 22.40 2.38
N LYS A 98 5.64 23.11 1.25
CA LYS A 98 4.47 23.66 0.55
C LYS A 98 3.67 22.60 -0.25
N ASP A 99 4.30 21.48 -0.59
CA ASP A 99 3.79 20.46 -1.50
C ASP A 99 3.16 19.26 -0.76
N TYR A 100 3.23 19.22 0.57
CA TYR A 100 2.68 18.12 1.36
C TYR A 100 1.81 18.57 2.53
N VAL A 101 0.93 17.67 2.97
CA VAL A 101 0.14 17.79 4.20
C VAL A 101 0.28 16.51 5.03
N MET A 102 -0.07 16.58 6.31
CA MET A 102 -0.10 15.44 7.20
C MET A 102 -1.51 15.28 7.76
N SER A 103 -2.37 14.59 7.01
CA SER A 103 -3.71 14.19 7.44
C SER A 103 -3.80 12.67 7.58
N GLU A 104 -4.76 12.19 8.36
CA GLU A 104 -5.09 10.77 8.47
C GLU A 104 -6.20 10.42 7.47
N ALA A 105 -6.16 9.20 6.91
CA ALA A 105 -7.17 8.74 5.96
C ALA A 105 -8.13 7.74 6.60
N ASN A 106 -9.44 8.00 6.54
CA ASN A 106 -10.49 7.05 6.93
C ASN A 106 -11.20 6.46 5.71
N THR A 107 -11.25 7.20 4.62
CA THR A 107 -11.79 6.82 3.31
C THR A 107 -10.76 7.00 2.22
N GLY A 108 -10.87 6.24 1.14
CA GLY A 108 -9.99 6.43 0.01
C GLY A 108 -10.39 5.64 -1.22
N ILE A 109 -9.79 6.04 -2.34
CA ILE A 109 -9.95 5.41 -3.65
C ILE A 109 -8.59 5.24 -4.33
N ILE A 110 -8.54 4.33 -5.29
CA ILE A 110 -7.42 4.21 -6.22
C ILE A 110 -7.80 4.94 -7.49
N TYR A 111 -7.05 5.97 -7.84
CA TYR A 111 -7.18 6.66 -9.12
C TYR A 111 -6.02 6.27 -10.02
N VAL A 112 -6.30 5.91 -11.27
CA VAL A 112 -5.27 5.52 -12.23
C VAL A 112 -5.31 6.38 -13.48
N SER A 113 -4.15 6.94 -13.83
CA SER A 113 -3.91 7.55 -15.14
C SER A 113 -2.78 6.78 -15.83
N GLY A 114 -2.96 6.43 -17.10
CA GLY A 114 -1.94 5.70 -17.85
C GLY A 114 -2.47 4.47 -18.56
N ASN A 115 -1.53 3.61 -18.97
CA ASN A 115 -1.75 2.48 -19.84
C ASN A 115 -1.95 1.16 -19.07
N SER A 116 -1.83 0.04 -19.80
CA SER A 116 -2.06 -1.33 -19.32
C SER A 116 -1.35 -1.66 -18.00
N LYS A 117 -0.08 -1.28 -17.82
CA LYS A 117 0.70 -1.68 -16.63
C LYS A 117 0.24 -0.98 -15.35
N SER A 118 -0.04 0.32 -15.44
CA SER A 118 -0.57 1.10 -14.31
C SER A 118 -1.97 0.63 -13.91
N LEU A 119 -2.81 0.32 -14.90
CA LEU A 119 -4.16 -0.19 -14.71
C LEU A 119 -4.16 -1.59 -14.07
N GLU A 120 -3.27 -2.48 -14.50
CA GLU A 120 -3.11 -3.82 -13.91
C GLU A 120 -2.71 -3.73 -12.42
N ILE A 121 -1.72 -2.90 -12.09
CA ILE A 121 -1.32 -2.68 -10.68
C ILE A 121 -2.48 -2.06 -9.89
N ALA A 122 -3.25 -1.14 -10.46
CA ALA A 122 -4.40 -0.54 -9.79
C ALA A 122 -5.46 -1.58 -9.41
N TYR A 123 -5.80 -2.52 -10.31
CA TYR A 123 -6.73 -3.61 -9.99
C TYR A 123 -6.17 -4.59 -8.95
N LEU A 124 -4.88 -4.92 -9.03
CA LEU A 124 -4.24 -5.79 -8.03
C LEU A 124 -4.21 -5.13 -6.65
N LEU A 125 -3.99 -3.81 -6.59
CA LEU A 125 -4.07 -3.05 -5.34
C LEU A 125 -5.51 -2.89 -4.86
N SER A 126 -6.48 -2.78 -5.75
CA SER A 126 -7.91 -2.75 -5.39
C SER A 126 -8.31 -4.01 -4.61
N ASP A 127 -7.96 -5.21 -5.08
CA ASP A 127 -8.21 -6.45 -4.31
C ASP A 127 -7.34 -6.51 -3.03
N ALA A 128 -6.09 -6.06 -3.10
CA ALA A 128 -5.18 -6.16 -1.96
C ALA A 128 -5.52 -5.18 -0.80
N LEU A 129 -6.12 -4.04 -1.12
CA LEU A 129 -6.48 -2.98 -0.18
C LEU A 129 -7.99 -2.89 0.08
N ASP A 130 -8.81 -3.61 -0.69
CA ASP A 130 -10.28 -3.52 -0.63
C ASP A 130 -10.80 -2.10 -0.92
N MET A 131 -10.26 -1.49 -1.98
CA MET A 131 -10.53 -0.10 -2.37
C MET A 131 -11.06 -0.04 -3.80
N LYS A 132 -11.99 0.89 -4.07
CA LYS A 132 -12.52 1.11 -5.42
C LYS A 132 -11.46 1.73 -6.33
N THR A 133 -11.33 1.17 -7.54
CA THR A 133 -10.55 1.80 -8.62
C THR A 133 -11.44 2.70 -9.46
N ILE A 134 -10.94 3.90 -9.74
CA ILE A 134 -11.53 4.86 -10.67
C ILE A 134 -10.54 5.11 -11.82
N TYR A 135 -11.05 5.04 -13.04
CA TYR A 135 -10.32 5.29 -14.27
C TYR A 135 -11.22 6.06 -15.25
N ARG A 136 -10.64 6.88 -16.13
CA ARG A 136 -11.33 7.67 -17.18
C ARG A 136 -12.35 8.72 -16.66
N ILE A 137 -12.28 9.07 -15.38
CA ILE A 137 -13.02 10.22 -14.82
C ILE A 137 -11.98 11.31 -14.53
N PRO A 138 -12.23 12.58 -14.86
CA PRO A 138 -11.37 13.69 -14.44
C PRO A 138 -11.13 13.66 -12.92
N ILE A 139 -9.89 13.92 -12.48
CA ILE A 139 -9.55 13.83 -11.05
C ILE A 139 -10.28 14.89 -10.23
N GLU A 140 -10.63 16.00 -10.86
CA GLU A 140 -11.39 17.11 -10.29
C GLU A 140 -12.79 16.68 -9.82
N GLU A 141 -13.40 15.68 -10.48
CA GLU A 141 -14.70 15.13 -10.07
C GLU A 141 -14.61 14.23 -8.83
N ILE A 142 -13.39 13.78 -8.50
CA ILE A 142 -13.10 12.90 -7.37
C ILE A 142 -12.64 13.70 -6.15
N MET A 143 -12.04 14.87 -6.38
CA MET A 143 -11.60 15.76 -5.31
C MET A 143 -12.76 16.05 -4.33
N CYS A 144 -12.41 16.21 -3.06
CA CYS A 144 -13.32 16.45 -1.94
C CYS A 144 -14.34 15.32 -1.65
N SER A 145 -14.21 14.13 -2.25
CA SER A 145 -15.10 12.98 -1.99
C SER A 145 -14.55 11.96 -0.99
N VAL A 146 -13.23 11.95 -0.76
CA VAL A 146 -12.53 11.01 0.11
C VAL A 146 -11.32 11.66 0.78
N ASP A 147 -10.80 11.04 1.83
CA ASP A 147 -9.64 11.57 2.55
C ASP A 147 -8.32 11.33 1.80
N THR A 148 -8.20 10.19 1.12
CA THR A 148 -7.00 9.88 0.33
C THR A 148 -7.30 9.38 -1.07
N ILE A 149 -6.51 9.87 -2.03
CA ILE A 149 -6.47 9.39 -3.40
C ILE A 149 -5.13 8.70 -3.60
N ILE A 150 -5.16 7.37 -3.81
CA ILE A 150 -3.98 6.61 -4.24
C ILE A 150 -3.85 6.79 -5.74
N TYR A 151 -2.99 7.72 -6.16
CA TYR A 151 -2.79 8.04 -7.57
C TYR A 151 -1.70 7.17 -8.18
N ILE A 152 -2.07 6.35 -9.16
CA ILE A 152 -1.18 5.43 -9.86
C ILE A 152 -1.01 5.89 -11.30
N TYR A 153 0.24 6.04 -11.74
CA TYR A 153 0.55 6.36 -13.14
C TYR A 153 1.89 5.78 -13.58
N GLU A 154 2.12 5.71 -14.89
CA GLU A 154 3.42 5.30 -15.43
C GLU A 154 4.28 6.50 -15.81
N ASN A 155 5.56 6.44 -15.44
CA ASN A 155 6.57 7.44 -15.74
C ASN A 155 7.87 6.72 -16.12
N ASN A 156 8.35 6.89 -17.36
CA ASN A 156 9.57 6.25 -17.86
C ASN A 156 9.63 4.73 -17.60
N ASN A 157 8.56 3.99 -17.95
CA ASN A 157 8.40 2.54 -17.75
C ASN A 157 8.35 2.05 -16.28
N ILE A 158 8.30 2.99 -15.32
CA ILE A 158 8.17 2.73 -13.90
C ILE A 158 6.78 3.17 -13.46
N VAL A 159 6.07 2.31 -12.74
CA VAL A 159 4.78 2.72 -12.16
C VAL A 159 5.05 3.45 -10.86
N GLU A 160 4.53 4.67 -10.76
CA GLU A 160 4.58 5.52 -9.58
C GLU A 160 3.24 5.48 -8.87
N ILE A 161 3.28 5.30 -7.55
CA ILE A 161 2.12 5.32 -6.66
C ILE A 161 2.31 6.49 -5.70
N LYS A 162 1.41 7.44 -5.76
CA LYS A 162 1.32 8.59 -4.86
C LYS A 162 0.10 8.48 -3.96
N PHE A 163 0.16 9.15 -2.84
CA PHE A 163 -0.96 9.28 -1.92
C PHE A 163 -1.21 10.77 -1.78
N LEU A 164 -2.35 11.22 -2.30
CA LEU A 164 -2.77 12.61 -2.22
C LEU A 164 -3.84 12.75 -1.13
N ASP A 165 -3.83 13.89 -0.46
CA ASP A 165 -4.97 14.33 0.34
C ASP A 165 -6.12 14.66 -0.60
N GLY A 166 -7.32 14.11 -0.36
CA GLY A 166 -8.42 14.26 -1.30
C GLY A 166 -9.07 15.65 -1.29
N TYR A 167 -8.83 16.49 -0.28
CA TYR A 167 -9.42 17.83 -0.17
C TYR A 167 -8.44 18.92 -0.59
N VAL A 168 -7.17 18.80 -0.18
CA VAL A 168 -6.11 19.80 -0.43
C VAL A 168 -5.30 19.46 -1.69
N PHE A 169 -5.39 18.21 -2.16
CA PHE A 169 -4.70 17.72 -3.36
C PHE A 169 -3.17 17.88 -3.33
N LYS A 170 -2.61 17.71 -2.12
CA LYS A 170 -1.17 17.69 -1.86
C LYS A 170 -0.71 16.30 -1.50
N GLU A 171 0.59 16.06 -1.57
CA GLU A 171 1.19 14.80 -1.15
C GLU A 171 0.85 14.57 0.33
N ASN A 172 0.33 13.39 0.64
CA ASN A 172 -0.10 13.00 1.98
C ASN A 172 0.46 11.63 2.39
N GLY A 173 1.36 11.05 1.61
CA GLY A 173 2.04 9.81 1.93
C GLY A 173 3.34 9.66 1.14
N PRO A 174 3.94 8.46 1.13
CA PRO A 174 5.18 8.24 0.42
C PRO A 174 4.93 8.07 -1.08
N LEU A 175 5.78 8.64 -1.94
CA LEU A 175 5.83 8.23 -3.34
C LEU A 175 6.56 6.88 -3.44
N ILE A 176 5.96 5.91 -4.11
CA ILE A 176 6.51 4.57 -4.32
C ILE A 176 6.75 4.35 -5.81
N LYS A 177 7.98 3.96 -6.17
CA LYS A 177 8.35 3.57 -7.54
C LYS A 177 8.43 2.07 -7.64
N VAL A 178 7.56 1.48 -8.48
CA VAL A 178 7.42 0.04 -8.68
C VAL A 178 8.08 -0.36 -9.99
N LYS A 179 9.13 -1.19 -9.90
CA LYS A 179 9.85 -1.71 -11.07
C LYS A 179 9.09 -2.84 -11.75
N SER A 180 8.58 -3.76 -10.95
CA SER A 180 7.79 -4.91 -11.40
C SER A 180 6.96 -5.48 -10.27
N PHE A 181 6.01 -6.34 -10.61
CA PHE A 181 5.13 -7.00 -9.66
C PHE A 181 4.97 -8.48 -9.99
N LYS A 182 4.48 -9.24 -9.02
CA LYS A 182 4.06 -10.64 -9.19
C LYS A 182 2.77 -10.82 -8.40
N TYR A 183 1.75 -11.39 -9.02
CA TYR A 183 0.50 -11.73 -8.35
C TYR A 183 0.33 -13.26 -8.28
N PHE A 184 -0.58 -13.68 -7.41
CA PHE A 184 -0.90 -15.09 -7.19
C PHE A 184 -2.42 -15.24 -7.18
N GLU A 185 -2.94 -16.00 -8.13
CA GLU A 185 -4.39 -16.15 -8.31
C GLU A 185 -5.07 -16.78 -7.09
N LYS A 186 -6.33 -16.38 -6.88
CA LYS A 186 -7.26 -17.12 -6.03
C LYS A 186 -7.53 -18.46 -6.72
N ARG A 187 -6.79 -19.53 -6.36
CA ARG A 187 -7.28 -20.89 -6.56
C ARG A 187 -8.62 -21.00 -5.82
N GLU A 188 -9.72 -20.85 -6.54
CA GLU A 188 -11.01 -21.31 -6.10
C GLU A 188 -10.87 -22.83 -5.98
N LYS A 189 -11.01 -23.34 -4.76
CA LYS A 189 -11.34 -24.75 -4.63
C LYS A 189 -12.79 -24.83 -5.07
N ASN A 190 -13.02 -25.36 -6.26
CA ASN A 190 -14.29 -26.01 -6.57
C ASN A 190 -14.39 -27.15 -5.56
N GLU A 191 -15.07 -26.91 -4.44
CA GLU A 191 -15.54 -27.98 -3.57
C GLU A 191 -16.62 -28.71 -4.36
N SER A 192 -16.22 -29.89 -4.87
CA SER A 192 -17.09 -30.92 -5.43
C SER A 192 -17.49 -31.87 -4.32
#